data_AF-L0MJ67-F1
#
_entry.id   AF-L0MJ67-F1
#
_cell.length_a   1.000
_cell.length_b   1.000
_cell.length_c   1.000
_cell.angle_alpha   90.00
_cell.angle_beta   90.00
_cell.angle_gamma   90.00
#
_symmetry.space_group_name_H-M   'P 1'
#
loop_
_entity.id
_entity.type
_entity.pdbx_description
1 polymer ?
#
loop_
_entity_poly.entity_id
_entity_poly.type
_entity_poly.pdbx_seq_one_letter_code
_entity_poly.pdbx_strand_id
1 'polypeptide(L)'
;MNDLIKNLAIAILAIQAITFSVYVGVYIIYSKHYKRLIASFREKYEFPFPYSFHWQTGIFGSVAICYFFMMLRAGRKAFFLPKTSDVYAFFKEIPSAKISWLSTLFYLSLLSFFCLTLIALFAAYIKLFA
;
A
#
# COMPACT_ATOMS: atom_id res chain seq x y z
N MET A 1 -34.44 -6.87 -8.19
CA MET A 1 -33.24 -7.19 -7.40
C MET A 1 -33.70 -7.65 -6.01
N ASN A 2 -33.35 -8.87 -5.60
CA ASN A 2 -33.72 -9.41 -4.28
C ASN A 2 -33.17 -8.49 -3.17
N ASP A 3 -33.95 -8.23 -2.12
CA ASP A 3 -33.55 -7.42 -0.97
C ASP A 3 -32.22 -7.89 -0.34
N LEU A 4 -31.96 -9.20 -0.40
CA LEU A 4 -30.68 -9.78 0.03
C LEU A 4 -29.48 -9.22 -0.76
N ILE A 5 -29.58 -9.17 -2.10
CA ILE A 5 -28.50 -8.69 -2.98
C ILE A 5 -28.25 -7.20 -2.74
N LYS A 6 -29.32 -6.42 -2.57
CA LYS A 6 -29.25 -4.99 -2.26
C LYS A 6 -28.54 -4.74 -0.93
N ASN A 7 -28.93 -5.46 0.12
CA ASN A 7 -28.33 -5.31 1.45
C ASN A 7 -26.86 -5.72 1.46
N LEU A 8 -26.51 -6.78 0.74
CA LEU A 8 -25.12 -7.22 0.59
C LEU A 8 -24.26 -6.19 -0.16
N ALA A 9 -24.77 -5.61 -1.24
CA ALA A 9 -24.08 -4.55 -1.97
C ALA A 9 -23.82 -3.32 -1.08
N ILE A 10 -24.83 -2.88 -0.32
CA ILE A 10 -24.69 -1.75 0.62
C ILE A 10 -23.64 -2.06 1.70
N ALA A 11 -23.64 -3.28 2.26
CA ALA A 11 -22.68 -3.68 3.27
C ALA A 11 -21.24 -3.66 2.75
N ILE A 12 -20.99 -4.20 1.54
CA ILE A 12 -19.65 -4.20 0.95
C ILE A 12 -19.18 -2.77 0.65
N LEU A 13 -20.05 -1.91 0.11
CA LEU A 13 -19.74 -0.50 -0.13
C LEU A 13 -19.40 0.25 1.17
N ALA A 14 -20.16 0.01 2.24
CA ALA A 14 -19.89 0.60 3.55
C ALA A 14 -18.55 0.14 4.11
N ILE A 15 -18.24 -1.16 4.04
CA ILE A 15 -16.95 -1.72 4.48
C ILE A 15 -15.80 -1.07 3.70
N GLN A 16 -15.91 -0.96 2.37
CA GLN A 16 -14.88 -0.32 1.55
C GLN A 16 -14.66 1.14 1.94
N ALA A 17 -15.74 1.91 2.13
CA ALA A 17 -15.66 3.32 2.51
C ALA A 17 -14.96 3.47 3.87
N ILE A 18 -15.28 2.61 4.85
CA ILE A 18 -14.64 2.60 6.16
C ILE A 18 -13.16 2.25 6.04
N THR A 19 -12.81 1.14 5.38
CA THR A 19 -11.42 0.70 5.23
C THR A 19 -10.57 1.74 4.50
N PHE A 20 -11.09 2.34 3.42
CA PHE A 20 -10.39 3.39 2.70
C PHE A 20 -10.19 4.64 3.56
N SER A 21 -11.20 5.03 4.34
CA SER A 21 -11.10 6.18 5.27
C SER A 21 -10.05 5.94 6.35
N VAL A 22 -10.00 4.74 6.93
CA VAL A 22 -8.96 4.36 7.90
C VAL A 22 -7.57 4.39 7.25
N TYR A 23 -7.43 3.84 6.04
CA TYR A 23 -6.17 3.90 5.28
C TYR A 23 -5.71 5.35 5.04
N VAL A 24 -6.62 6.23 4.60
CA VAL A 24 -6.34 7.66 4.40
C VAL A 24 -5.93 8.33 5.72
N GLY A 25 -6.67 8.08 6.81
CA GLY A 25 -6.35 8.64 8.12
C GLY A 25 -4.96 8.23 8.60
N VAL A 26 -4.62 6.94 8.48
CA VAL A 26 -3.30 6.42 8.84
C VAL A 26 -2.21 7.01 7.95
N TYR A 27 -2.45 7.14 6.64
CA TYR A 27 -1.52 7.81 5.73
C TYR A 27 -1.27 9.26 6.15
N ILE A 28 -2.30 10.01 6.52
CA ILE A 28 -2.17 11.41 6.96
C ILE A 28 -1.31 11.49 8.23
N ILE A 29 -1.59 10.65 9.24
CA ILE A 29 -0.83 10.57 10.49
C ILE A 29 0.66 10.32 10.22
N TYR A 30 0.97 9.37 9.33
CA TYR A 30 2.36 8.99 9.02
C TYR A 30 2.95 9.73 7.83
N SER A 31 2.25 10.68 7.22
CA SER A 31 2.67 11.34 5.98
C SER A 31 4.03 12.03 6.10
N LYS A 32 4.32 12.64 7.26
CA LYS A 32 5.62 13.24 7.56
C LYS A 32 6.73 12.18 7.63
N HIS A 33 6.47 11.06 8.30
CA HIS A 33 7.43 9.95 8.40
C HIS A 33 7.69 9.30 7.03
N TYR A 34 6.63 9.11 6.25
CA TYR A 34 6.67 8.59 4.89
C TYR A 34 7.53 9.47 3.97
N LYS A 35 7.26 10.78 3.92
CA LYS A 35 8.05 11.73 3.12
C LYS A 35 9.51 11.77 3.57
N ARG A 36 9.77 11.73 4.88
CA ARG A 36 11.13 11.72 5.43
C ARG A 36 11.89 10.45 5.03
N LEU A 37 11.25 9.28 5.10
CA LEU A 37 11.85 8.01 4.68
C LEU A 37 12.23 8.04 3.20
N ILE A 38 11.34 8.54 2.34
CA ILE A 38 11.61 8.74 0.91
C ILE A 38 12.79 9.70 0.71
N ALA A 39 12.81 10.84 1.40
CA ALA A 39 13.88 11.81 1.28
C ALA A 39 15.24 11.22 1.69
N SER A 40 15.32 10.57 2.85
CA SER A 40 16.55 9.91 3.32
C SER A 40 17.03 8.79 2.41
N PHE A 41 16.11 8.09 1.75
CA PHE A 41 16.48 7.11 0.72
C PHE A 41 17.10 7.81 -0.50
N ARG A 42 16.46 8.88 -0.99
CA ARG A 42 16.89 9.63 -2.17
C ARG A 42 18.20 10.40 -2.02
N GLU A 43 18.64 10.65 -0.78
CA GLU A 43 19.96 11.23 -0.52
C GLU A 43 21.10 10.30 -0.94
N LYS A 44 20.87 8.97 -0.94
CA LYS A 44 21.91 7.97 -1.19
C LYS A 44 21.65 7.11 -2.43
N TYR A 45 20.38 6.95 -2.80
CA TYR A 45 19.95 5.98 -3.81
C TYR A 45 18.87 6.53 -4.72
N GLU A 46 18.82 6.04 -5.95
CA GLU A 46 17.70 6.27 -6.85
C GLU A 46 16.65 5.17 -6.71
N PHE A 47 15.37 5.53 -6.86
CA PHE A 47 14.31 4.52 -6.88
C PHE A 47 14.37 3.74 -8.20
N PRO A 48 14.41 2.40 -8.15
CA PRO A 48 14.31 1.60 -9.36
C PRO A 48 12.88 1.65 -9.91
N PHE A 49 12.70 1.39 -11.21
CA PHE A 49 11.37 1.20 -11.78
C PHE A 49 10.71 -0.06 -11.17
N PRO A 50 9.41 -0.07 -10.84
CA PRO A 50 8.40 1.00 -11.02
C PRO A 50 8.32 2.00 -9.86
N TYR A 51 9.13 1.84 -8.81
CA TYR A 51 9.06 2.65 -7.60
C TYR A 51 9.40 4.13 -7.85
N SER A 52 10.21 4.43 -8.88
CA SER A 52 10.50 5.79 -9.35
C SER A 52 9.26 6.60 -9.72
N PHE A 53 8.19 5.92 -10.18
CA PHE A 53 6.89 6.54 -10.42
C PHE A 53 6.09 6.62 -9.11
N HIS A 54 6.00 5.52 -8.38
CA HIS A 54 5.10 5.42 -7.23
C HIS A 54 5.42 6.41 -6.10
N TRP A 55 6.68 6.75 -5.83
CA TRP A 55 7.01 7.70 -4.75
C TRP A 55 6.43 9.10 -4.96
N GLN A 56 6.10 9.46 -6.21
CA GLN A 56 5.54 10.76 -6.59
C GLN A 56 4.00 10.82 -6.46
N THR A 57 3.35 9.67 -6.40
CA THR A 57 1.87 9.56 -6.45
C THR A 57 1.19 9.64 -5.08
N GLY A 58 1.94 10.01 -4.03
CA GLY A 58 1.42 10.21 -2.68
C GLY A 58 0.80 8.94 -2.09
N ILE A 59 -0.44 9.05 -1.61
CA ILE A 59 -1.15 7.93 -0.97
C ILE A 59 -1.30 6.73 -1.90
N PHE A 60 -1.60 6.94 -3.18
CA PHE A 60 -1.82 5.86 -4.13
C PHE A 60 -0.56 5.05 -4.41
N GLY A 61 0.61 5.69 -4.40
CA GLY A 61 1.89 5.00 -4.54
C GLY A 61 2.44 4.44 -3.23
N SER A 62 1.86 4.82 -2.09
CA SER A 62 2.38 4.40 -0.80
C SER A 62 2.33 2.88 -0.61
N VAL A 63 1.40 2.18 -1.24
CA VAL A 63 1.38 0.70 -1.25
C VAL A 63 2.67 0.11 -1.84
N ALA A 64 3.10 0.58 -3.01
CA ALA A 64 4.28 0.07 -3.69
C ALA A 64 5.57 0.46 -2.95
N ILE A 65 5.61 1.68 -2.40
CA ILE A 65 6.76 2.18 -1.63
C ILE A 65 6.88 1.49 -0.27
N CYS A 66 5.77 1.24 0.43
CA CYS A 66 5.79 0.47 1.65
C CYS A 66 6.21 -0.99 1.38
N TYR A 67 5.71 -1.60 0.32
CA TYR A 67 6.19 -2.93 -0.10
C TYR A 67 7.71 -2.92 -0.34
N PHE A 68 8.20 -1.95 -1.11
CA PHE A 68 9.63 -1.80 -1.42
C PHE A 68 10.47 -1.74 -0.15
N PHE A 69 10.14 -0.82 0.76
CA PHE A 69 10.89 -0.67 2.00
C PHE A 69 10.75 -1.88 2.94
N MET A 70 9.61 -2.57 2.95
CA MET A 70 9.46 -3.86 3.67
C MET A 70 10.40 -4.93 3.13
N MET A 71 10.53 -5.02 1.80
CA MET A 71 11.43 -5.98 1.15
C MET A 71 12.88 -5.65 1.45
N LEU A 72 13.28 -4.37 1.32
CA LEU A 72 14.63 -3.93 1.68
C LEU A 72 14.97 -4.26 3.13
N ARG A 73 14.08 -3.92 4.07
CA ARG A 73 14.25 -4.19 5.50
C ARG A 73 14.41 -5.69 5.79
N ALA A 74 13.68 -6.54 5.07
CA ALA A 74 13.74 -7.97 5.24
C ALA A 74 14.88 -8.64 4.46
N GLY A 75 15.70 -7.90 3.70
CA GLY A 75 16.69 -8.46 2.79
C GLY A 75 16.06 -9.35 1.70
N ARG A 76 14.77 -9.17 1.43
CA ARG A 76 14.01 -9.94 0.44
C ARG A 76 13.99 -9.21 -0.89
N LYS A 77 13.93 -9.97 -1.99
CA LYS A 77 13.96 -9.39 -3.34
C LYS A 77 12.73 -8.49 -3.55
N ALA A 78 12.96 -7.19 -3.75
CA ALA A 78 11.96 -6.27 -4.29
C ALA A 78 11.79 -6.50 -5.81
N PHE A 79 10.63 -6.14 -6.37
CA PHE A 79 10.40 -6.28 -7.80
C PHE A 79 11.41 -5.44 -8.59
N PHE A 80 11.95 -6.01 -9.68
CA PHE A 80 12.89 -5.34 -10.58
C PHE A 80 14.18 -4.79 -9.91
N LEU A 81 14.52 -5.22 -8.69
CA LEU A 81 15.78 -4.88 -8.00
C LEU A 81 16.65 -6.14 -7.79
N PRO A 82 17.88 -6.19 -8.34
CA PRO A 82 18.82 -7.29 -8.09
C PRO A 82 19.19 -7.39 -6.60
N LYS A 83 19.24 -8.61 -6.04
CA LYS A 83 19.62 -8.84 -4.62
C LYS A 83 21.03 -8.36 -4.27
N THR A 84 21.90 -8.22 -5.27
CA THR A 84 23.27 -7.72 -5.15
C THR A 84 23.37 -6.20 -5.02
N SER A 85 22.26 -5.47 -5.18
CA SER A 85 22.25 -4.02 -5.04
C SER A 85 22.62 -3.61 -3.61
N ASP A 86 23.47 -2.60 -3.52
CA ASP A 86 23.86 -1.89 -2.31
C ASP A 86 22.67 -1.24 -1.56
N VAL A 87 21.56 -0.98 -2.26
CA VAL A 87 20.30 -0.45 -1.73
C VAL A 87 19.76 -1.27 -0.54
N TYR A 88 20.02 -2.59 -0.48
CA TYR A 88 19.62 -3.43 0.66
C TYR A 88 20.35 -3.09 1.96
N ALA A 89 21.45 -2.33 1.91
CA ALA A 89 22.14 -1.84 3.10
C ALA A 89 21.40 -0.70 3.79
N PHE A 90 20.42 -0.05 3.14
CA PHE A 90 19.75 1.16 3.65
C PHE A 90 19.18 1.01 5.07
N PHE A 91 18.59 -0.15 5.40
CA PHE A 91 17.98 -0.38 6.72
C PHE A 91 18.92 -0.97 7.78
N LYS A 92 20.20 -1.23 7.46
CA LYS A 92 21.14 -1.79 8.45
C LYS A 92 21.33 -0.89 9.68
N GLU A 93 21.14 0.42 9.51
CA GLU A 93 21.37 1.43 10.55
C GLU A 93 20.07 1.97 11.19
N ILE A 94 18.89 1.51 10.76
CA ILE A 94 17.61 2.08 11.21
C ILE A 94 16.90 1.13 12.18
N PRO A 95 16.61 1.55 13.44
CA PRO A 95 15.90 0.72 14.40
C PRO A 95 14.50 0.29 13.93
N SER A 96 14.16 -0.98 14.17
CA SER A 96 12.89 -1.60 13.76
C SER A 96 11.64 -0.88 14.25
N ALA A 97 11.67 -0.33 15.48
CA ALA A 97 10.55 0.37 16.10
C ALA A 97 10.16 1.67 15.39
N LYS A 98 11.10 2.32 14.68
CA LYS A 98 10.83 3.59 13.97
C LYS A 98 10.06 3.40 12.65
N ILE A 99 9.85 2.16 12.21
CA ILE A 99 9.31 1.82 10.88
C ILE A 99 8.12 0.84 10.97
N SER A 100 7.59 0.56 12.16
CA SER A 100 6.44 -0.35 12.35
C SER A 100 5.16 0.15 11.66
N TRP A 101 5.00 1.47 11.53
CA TRP A 101 3.90 2.11 10.79
C TRP A 101 3.84 1.69 9.32
N LEU A 102 4.96 1.27 8.74
CA LEU A 102 5.08 0.96 7.33
C LEU A 102 4.35 -0.33 6.96
N SER A 103 4.39 -1.34 7.84
CA SER A 103 3.56 -2.54 7.69
C SER A 103 2.08 -2.24 7.86
N THR A 104 1.71 -1.38 8.83
CA THR A 104 0.32 -1.00 9.06
C THR A 104 -0.27 -0.31 7.82
N LEU A 105 0.46 0.66 7.26
CA LEU A 105 0.05 1.37 6.06
C LEU A 105 -0.06 0.43 4.85
N PHE A 106 0.89 -0.50 4.69
CA PHE A 106 0.87 -1.50 3.62
C PHE A 106 -0.37 -2.42 3.72
N TYR A 107 -0.61 -3.05 4.87
CA TYR A 107 -1.72 -4.00 4.99
C TYR A 107 -3.09 -3.31 4.92
N LEU A 108 -3.23 -2.08 5.44
CA LEU A 108 -4.45 -1.30 5.25
C LEU A 108 -4.69 -0.95 3.78
N SER A 109 -3.65 -0.57 3.05
CA SER A 109 -3.77 -0.31 1.61
C SER A 109 -4.20 -1.56 0.87
N LEU A 110 -3.59 -2.72 1.16
CA LEU A 110 -3.91 -3.99 0.52
C LEU A 110 -5.34 -4.43 0.81
N LEU A 111 -5.79 -4.29 2.06
CA LEU A 111 -7.17 -4.58 2.45
C LEU A 111 -8.17 -3.68 1.70
N SER A 112 -7.87 -2.38 1.58
CA SER A 112 -8.71 -1.44 0.83
C SER A 112 -8.76 -1.76 -0.67
N PHE A 113 -7.65 -2.14 -1.28
CA PHE A 113 -7.63 -2.59 -2.68
C PHE A 113 -8.38 -3.91 -2.88
N PHE A 114 -8.24 -4.85 -1.94
CA PHE A 114 -8.93 -6.13 -1.98
C PHE A 114 -10.45 -5.94 -1.90
N CYS A 115 -10.93 -5.14 -0.95
CA CYS A 115 -12.35 -4.81 -0.83
C CYS A 115 -12.90 -4.09 -2.08
N LEU A 116 -12.13 -3.17 -2.68
CA LEU A 116 -12.49 -2.54 -3.95
C LEU A 116 -12.61 -3.57 -5.10
N THR A 117 -11.68 -4.51 -5.17
CA THR A 117 -11.68 -5.58 -6.18
C THR A 117 -12.91 -6.47 -6.02
N LEU A 118 -13.28 -6.83 -4.79
CA LEU A 118 -14.50 -7.59 -4.50
C LEU A 118 -15.76 -6.85 -4.96
N ILE A 119 -15.83 -5.52 -4.76
CA ILE A 119 -16.95 -4.71 -5.27
C ILE A 119 -17.04 -4.80 -6.79
N ALA A 120 -15.92 -4.63 -7.48
CA ALA A 120 -15.89 -4.68 -8.94
C ALA A 120 -16.34 -6.05 -9.48
N LEU A 121 -15.88 -7.14 -8.85
CA LEU A 121 -16.29 -8.51 -9.20
C LEU A 121 -17.77 -8.74 -8.93
N PHE A 122 -18.28 -8.27 -7.79
CA PHE A 122 -19.69 -8.40 -7.44
C PHE A 122 -20.60 -7.61 -8.39
N ALA A 123 -20.21 -6.38 -8.73
CA ALA A 123 -20.91 -5.56 -9.72
C ALA A 123 -20.90 -6.21 -11.11
N ALA A 124 -19.75 -6.78 -11.52
CA ALA A 124 -19.64 -7.52 -12.78
C ALA A 124 -20.54 -8.77 -12.78
N TYR A 125 -20.57 -9.52 -11.67
CA TYR A 125 -21.44 -10.68 -11.51
C TYR A 125 -22.92 -10.30 -11.64
N ILE A 126 -23.37 -9.25 -10.93
CA ILE A 126 -24.75 -8.75 -11.05
C ILE A 126 -25.06 -8.40 -12.51
N LYS A 127 -24.17 -7.65 -13.18
CA LYS A 127 -24.41 -7.23 -14.56
C LYS A 127 -24.49 -8.40 -15.56
N LEU A 128 -23.77 -9.49 -15.31
CA LEU A 128 -23.68 -10.63 -16.23
C LEU A 128 -24.72 -11.72 -15.96
N PHE A 129 -25.14 -11.90 -14.71
CA PHE A 129 -25.90 -13.08 -14.28
C PHE A 129 -27.18 -12.78 -13.49
N ALA A 130 -27.45 -11.52 -13.11
CA ALA A 130 -28.64 -11.13 -12.34
C ALA A 130 -29.52 -10.13 -13.12
#